data_AF-A0A255GST8-F1
#
_entry.id   AF-A0A255GST8-F1
#
_cell.length_a   1.000
_cell.length_b   1.000
_cell.length_c   1.000
_cell.angle_alpha   90.00
_cell.angle_beta   90.00
_cell.angle_gamma   90.00
#
_symmetry.space_group_name_H-M   'P 1'
#
loop_
_entity.id
_entity.type
_entity.pdbx_description
1 polymer ?
#
loop_
_entity_poly.entity_id
_entity_poly.type
_entity_poly.pdbx_seq_one_letter_code
_entity_poly.pdbx_strand_id
1 'polypeptide(L)'
;MVNTLPHTRHLRRVTALLTLALALTTVAVFGAPRARAADTTRFISAVAPMAQQAQREFRVPASVSIAQSILESGWGTSSLAVYAHAYFGIKCKTDYASPYQLGCMDKSSLEYYDPNNPTPVVSAFRTYRSAGDSFSDHGYFLKNSSRYAAAFNYSSDPDNFIREVAKAGYATDPGYADYIIRLMRTYNLYAYDSASTTNQPVRVDGAIGDKYYAIGGPSSPLGFAIGGEVDGPVAGSRMTVFNKGILPWSPSGGAHPIMTEIWSHYRYSQSLREVLGPVTSDAYTTNSTLQQNFVGGRITRTNGSWNDVYGRIFVRWTALGADRGLLGMPTSTETAGPVAGSRMNRFAGGTIIWSPQTEAQALLPGISAWYWNLSTSDRRTIGIPRSAEYQVSGGIAQDFTGGTVYWRDGRAVMVYGTIGERYAALGGPSGQLGFPTRQEFGFNGGRVTDFGNGSIYWSPATGAQPVWSGINSWYRGRPPAVQSGLGLPSAVEQDAEVPGTRVQAYAGGRIYWYDLQAHSVYGSTGQKYAEFGGARSQLGRPTVEEYDIPGGRATGFEGGRIEFSWRDYSTRVILN
;
A
#
# COMPACT_ATOMS: atom_id res chain seq x y z
N MET A 1 -61.33 -40.31 14.43
CA MET A 1 -61.14 -38.94 14.91
C MET A 1 -59.98 -38.36 14.10
N VAL A 2 -60.19 -37.99 12.83
CA VAL A 2 -60.54 -36.63 12.39
C VAL A 2 -59.75 -35.56 13.14
N ASN A 3 -58.61 -35.15 12.57
CA ASN A 3 -58.54 -33.79 12.07
C ASN A 3 -57.50 -33.66 10.96
N THR A 4 -58.05 -33.43 9.77
CA THR A 4 -57.43 -33.09 8.50
C THR A 4 -57.25 -31.57 8.41
N LEU A 5 -56.13 -31.06 7.90
CA LEU A 5 -56.05 -30.42 6.58
C LEU A 5 -54.69 -29.71 6.37
N PRO A 6 -54.22 -29.63 5.10
CA PRO A 6 -52.90 -29.18 4.70
C PRO A 6 -52.88 -27.71 4.23
N HIS A 7 -51.69 -27.13 4.18
CA HIS A 7 -51.43 -25.83 3.55
C HIS A 7 -51.55 -25.93 2.02
N THR A 8 -52.55 -25.25 1.46
CA THR A 8 -52.72 -25.00 0.04
C THR A 8 -51.96 -23.76 -0.42
N ARG A 9 -51.31 -23.88 -1.60
CA ARG A 9 -50.79 -22.75 -2.39
C ARG A 9 -51.96 -21.98 -3.01
N HIS A 10 -51.96 -20.66 -2.89
CA HIS A 10 -52.54 -19.78 -3.91
C HIS A 10 -51.65 -18.56 -4.14
N LEU A 11 -51.04 -18.52 -5.33
CA LEU A 11 -50.57 -17.28 -5.93
C LEU A 11 -51.78 -16.35 -6.11
N ARG A 12 -51.72 -15.16 -5.53
CA ARG A 12 -52.45 -13.98 -6.03
C ARG A 12 -51.45 -12.90 -6.33
N ARG A 13 -51.38 -12.54 -7.61
CA ARG A 13 -50.76 -11.31 -8.10
C ARG A 13 -51.42 -10.14 -7.38
N VAL A 14 -50.64 -9.39 -6.62
CA VAL A 14 -51.00 -8.05 -6.16
C VAL A 14 -49.90 -7.13 -6.67
N THR A 15 -50.30 -6.27 -7.60
CA THR A 15 -49.61 -5.09 -8.09
C THR A 15 -48.98 -4.31 -6.92
N ALA A 16 -47.65 -4.33 -6.85
CA ALA A 16 -46.89 -3.46 -5.96
C ALA A 16 -46.84 -2.05 -6.56
N LEU A 17 -47.73 -1.18 -6.09
CA LEU A 17 -47.53 0.26 -6.15
C LEU A 17 -46.32 0.59 -5.26
N LEU A 18 -45.15 0.75 -5.87
CA LEU A 18 -43.98 1.33 -5.22
C LEU A 18 -44.25 2.82 -4.99
N THR A 19 -44.86 3.15 -3.86
CA THR A 19 -44.80 4.50 -3.30
C THR A 19 -43.38 4.74 -2.81
N LEU A 20 -42.60 5.45 -3.61
CA LEU A 20 -41.26 5.90 -3.28
C LEU A 20 -41.35 6.90 -2.11
N ALA A 21 -41.20 6.41 -0.89
CA ALA A 21 -41.07 7.25 0.30
C ALA A 21 -39.77 8.06 0.19
N LEU A 22 -39.90 9.33 -0.19
CA LEU A 22 -38.83 10.33 -0.13
C LEU A 22 -38.69 10.75 1.33
N ALA A 23 -37.89 10.03 2.11
CA ALA A 23 -37.47 10.48 3.43
C ALA A 23 -36.59 11.71 3.23
N LEU A 24 -37.18 12.90 3.35
CA LEU A 24 -36.44 14.12 3.64
C LEU A 24 -36.18 14.10 5.14
N THR A 25 -34.91 14.14 5.49
CA THR A 25 -34.45 14.58 6.80
C THR A 25 -35.21 15.83 7.19
N THR A 26 -35.93 15.81 8.31
CA THR A 26 -36.47 17.02 8.94
C THR A 26 -35.29 17.86 9.44
N VAL A 27 -34.76 18.71 8.57
CA VAL A 27 -34.06 19.91 9.04
C VAL A 27 -35.15 20.79 9.63
N ALA A 28 -35.27 20.82 10.96
CA ALA A 28 -35.85 21.97 11.62
C ALA A 28 -35.14 23.19 11.02
N VAL A 29 -35.90 24.07 10.35
CA VAL A 29 -35.38 25.26 9.66
C VAL A 29 -34.82 26.23 10.71
N PHE A 30 -33.62 25.93 11.21
CA PHE A 30 -32.69 26.96 11.59
C PHE A 30 -32.33 27.63 10.27
N GLY A 31 -32.84 28.84 10.05
CA GLY A 31 -32.49 29.62 8.86
C GLY A 31 -30.98 29.61 8.64
N ALA A 32 -30.55 29.65 7.37
CA ALA A 32 -29.12 29.63 7.03
C ALA A 32 -28.35 30.59 7.95
N PRO A 33 -27.18 30.17 8.49
CA PRO A 33 -26.40 31.04 9.38
C PRO A 33 -26.19 32.39 8.71
N ARG A 34 -26.37 33.46 9.49
CA ARG A 34 -26.32 34.84 8.97
C ARG A 34 -24.87 35.16 8.58
N ALA A 35 -24.58 35.19 7.28
CA ALA A 35 -23.29 35.64 6.77
C ALA A 35 -23.09 37.14 7.07
N ARG A 36 -21.84 37.59 7.21
CA ARG A 36 -21.55 39.03 7.27
C ARG A 36 -21.89 39.66 5.92
N ALA A 37 -22.23 40.95 5.92
CA ALA A 37 -22.58 41.68 4.70
C ALA A 37 -21.46 41.66 3.63
N ALA A 38 -20.20 41.59 4.03
CA ALA A 38 -19.08 41.43 3.09
C ALA A 38 -19.04 40.03 2.45
N ASP A 39 -19.47 38.99 3.17
CA ASP A 39 -19.47 37.61 2.70
C ASP A 39 -20.66 37.31 1.78
N THR A 40 -21.80 38.00 1.98
CA THR A 40 -23.00 37.84 1.15
C THR A 40 -22.78 38.32 -0.28
N THR A 41 -22.28 39.55 -0.47
CA THR A 41 -21.96 40.08 -1.81
C THR A 41 -20.89 39.23 -2.49
N ARG A 42 -19.89 38.78 -1.73
CA ARG A 42 -18.79 37.93 -2.20
C ARG A 42 -19.29 36.63 -2.82
N PHE A 43 -20.13 35.89 -2.10
CA PHE A 43 -20.68 34.63 -2.58
C PHE A 43 -21.54 34.82 -3.83
N ILE A 44 -22.49 35.76 -3.79
CA ILE A 44 -23.42 36.01 -4.89
C ILE A 44 -22.68 36.39 -6.17
N SER A 45 -21.71 37.31 -6.10
CA SER A 45 -20.90 37.71 -7.25
C SER A 45 -20.11 36.54 -7.85
N ALA A 46 -19.69 35.58 -7.04
CA ALA A 46 -18.91 34.46 -7.51
C ALA A 46 -19.75 33.37 -8.19
N VAL A 47 -20.94 33.08 -7.67
CA VAL A 47 -21.81 32.04 -8.25
C VAL A 47 -22.70 32.55 -9.38
N ALA A 48 -22.96 33.86 -9.45
CA ALA A 48 -23.83 34.45 -10.47
C ALA A 48 -23.46 34.06 -11.92
N PRO A 49 -22.18 34.08 -12.36
CA PRO A 49 -21.82 33.67 -13.71
C PRO A 49 -22.16 32.21 -14.01
N MET A 50 -22.04 31.33 -13.00
CA MET A 50 -22.37 29.90 -13.11
C MET A 50 -23.88 29.70 -13.21
N ALA A 51 -24.66 30.43 -12.39
CA ALA A 51 -26.11 30.44 -12.45
C ALA A 51 -26.64 30.97 -13.79
N GLN A 52 -26.03 32.05 -14.31
CA GLN A 52 -26.40 32.61 -15.61
C GLN A 52 -26.03 31.68 -16.78
N GLN A 53 -24.92 30.96 -16.68
CA GLN A 53 -24.60 29.90 -17.63
C GLN A 53 -25.66 28.80 -17.61
N ALA A 54 -26.01 28.29 -16.43
CA ALA A 54 -27.05 27.29 -16.28
C ALA A 54 -28.42 27.79 -16.76
N GLN A 55 -28.74 29.07 -16.59
CA GLN A 55 -29.95 29.69 -17.13
C GLN A 55 -29.97 29.66 -18.66
N ARG A 56 -28.86 30.04 -19.32
CA ARG A 56 -28.77 30.01 -20.79
C ARG A 56 -28.94 28.60 -21.35
N GLU A 57 -28.34 27.63 -20.68
CA GLU A 57 -28.33 26.23 -21.13
C GLU A 57 -29.63 25.49 -20.82
N PHE A 58 -30.15 25.63 -19.59
CA PHE A 58 -31.25 24.81 -19.07
C PHE A 58 -32.55 25.56 -18.85
N ARG A 59 -32.56 26.90 -18.96
CA ARG A 59 -33.72 27.78 -18.71
C ARG A 59 -34.20 27.81 -17.25
N VAL A 60 -33.36 27.42 -16.29
CA VAL A 60 -33.61 27.68 -14.86
C VAL A 60 -33.24 29.13 -14.55
N PRO A 61 -34.11 29.96 -13.94
CA PRO A 61 -33.75 31.33 -13.58
C PRO A 61 -32.48 31.41 -12.72
N ALA A 62 -31.59 32.35 -13.04
CA ALA A 62 -30.34 32.55 -12.32
C ALA A 62 -30.60 32.96 -10.87
N SER A 63 -31.62 33.81 -10.64
CA SER A 63 -32.07 34.22 -9.31
C SER A 63 -32.44 33.03 -8.43
N VAL A 64 -33.18 32.06 -8.97
CA VAL A 64 -33.56 30.80 -8.30
C VAL A 64 -32.32 29.97 -7.99
N SER A 65 -31.42 29.78 -8.96
CA SER A 65 -30.20 28.99 -8.75
C SER A 65 -29.26 29.60 -7.70
N ILE A 66 -29.09 30.93 -7.71
CA ILE A 66 -28.30 31.64 -6.69
C ILE A 66 -28.97 31.46 -5.32
N ALA A 67 -30.28 31.71 -5.21
CA ALA A 67 -30.99 31.63 -3.94
C ALA A 67 -31.02 30.20 -3.34
N GLN A 68 -31.25 29.18 -4.16
CA GLN A 68 -31.14 27.79 -3.72
C GLN A 68 -29.72 27.47 -3.29
N SER A 69 -28.70 27.88 -4.06
CA SER A 69 -27.31 27.64 -3.67
C SER A 69 -26.96 28.28 -2.33
N ILE A 70 -27.50 29.46 -1.99
CA ILE A 70 -27.30 30.11 -0.68
C ILE A 70 -27.78 29.19 0.45
N LEU A 71 -29.01 28.68 0.34
CA LEU A 71 -29.62 27.83 1.37
C LEU A 71 -28.92 26.47 1.46
N GLU A 72 -28.81 25.76 0.34
CA GLU A 72 -28.37 24.36 0.29
C GLU A 72 -26.88 24.21 0.63
N SER A 73 -26.06 25.20 0.29
CA SER A 73 -24.62 25.20 0.58
C SER A 73 -24.26 25.88 1.90
N GLY A 74 -25.21 26.59 2.52
CA GLY A 74 -24.95 27.49 3.64
C GLY A 74 -23.94 28.57 3.26
N TRP A 75 -24.21 29.37 2.22
CA TRP A 75 -23.28 30.37 1.69
C TRP A 75 -21.92 29.80 1.23
N GLY A 76 -21.90 28.55 0.78
CA GLY A 76 -20.71 27.85 0.30
C GLY A 76 -19.82 27.27 1.40
N THR A 77 -20.20 27.39 2.67
CA THR A 77 -19.35 26.96 3.80
C THR A 77 -19.66 25.56 4.30
N SER A 78 -20.73 24.91 3.81
CA SER A 78 -21.02 23.52 4.20
C SER A 78 -19.92 22.57 3.74
N SER A 79 -19.76 21.44 4.45
CA SER A 79 -18.78 20.41 4.07
C SER A 79 -18.98 19.88 2.65
N LEU A 80 -20.23 19.80 2.16
CA LEU A 80 -20.52 19.39 0.79
C LEU A 80 -20.11 20.46 -0.24
N ALA A 81 -20.33 21.73 0.04
CA ALA A 81 -19.89 22.81 -0.85
C ALA A 81 -18.36 22.88 -0.93
N VAL A 82 -17.69 22.78 0.22
CA VAL A 82 -16.23 22.85 0.34
C VAL A 82 -15.54 21.62 -0.26
N TYR A 83 -15.95 20.42 0.15
CA TYR A 83 -15.25 19.17 -0.19
C TYR A 83 -15.85 18.42 -1.38
N ALA A 84 -17.10 18.67 -1.77
CA ALA A 84 -17.72 18.02 -2.92
C ALA A 84 -18.01 18.97 -4.09
N HIS A 85 -17.80 20.29 -3.91
CA HIS A 85 -18.32 21.34 -4.78
C HIS A 85 -19.84 21.21 -5.00
N ALA A 86 -20.57 20.65 -4.05
CA ALA A 86 -22.00 20.37 -4.17
C ALA A 86 -22.83 21.49 -3.51
N TYR A 87 -23.41 22.35 -4.34
CA TYR A 87 -24.11 23.57 -3.90
C TYR A 87 -25.63 23.42 -3.79
N PHE A 88 -26.20 22.29 -4.22
CA PHE A 88 -27.65 22.08 -4.33
C PHE A 88 -28.18 20.83 -3.62
N GLY A 89 -27.32 20.10 -2.90
CA GLY A 89 -27.75 18.92 -2.12
C GLY A 89 -28.31 17.76 -2.96
N ILE A 90 -27.98 17.67 -4.26
CA ILE A 90 -28.51 16.63 -5.14
C ILE A 90 -28.00 15.25 -4.70
N LYS A 91 -28.92 14.34 -4.37
CA LYS A 91 -28.61 12.98 -3.94
C LYS A 91 -27.94 12.19 -5.06
N CYS A 92 -26.99 11.35 -4.68
CA CYS A 92 -26.38 10.42 -5.62
C CYS A 92 -27.36 9.27 -5.89
N LYS A 93 -27.86 9.16 -7.13
CA LYS A 93 -28.59 7.99 -7.60
C LYS A 93 -27.82 7.35 -8.75
N THR A 94 -27.67 6.04 -8.72
CA THR A 94 -26.84 5.29 -9.69
C THR A 94 -27.57 4.92 -10.98
N ASP A 95 -28.89 5.13 -11.04
CA ASP A 95 -29.75 4.85 -12.19
C ASP A 95 -29.89 6.03 -13.17
N TYR A 96 -29.40 7.22 -12.79
CA TYR A 96 -29.36 8.40 -13.65
C TYR A 96 -28.06 9.19 -13.44
N ALA A 97 -27.08 8.94 -14.31
CA ALA A 97 -25.80 9.63 -14.31
C ALA A 97 -25.91 10.95 -15.08
N SER A 98 -25.62 12.06 -14.40
CA SER A 98 -25.45 13.36 -15.06
C SER A 98 -24.06 13.47 -15.68
N PRO A 99 -23.90 14.12 -16.85
CA PRO A 99 -22.57 14.37 -17.44
C PRO A 99 -21.67 15.23 -16.53
N TYR A 100 -22.27 15.95 -15.59
CA TYR A 100 -21.57 16.83 -14.64
C TYR A 100 -21.16 16.12 -13.34
N GLN A 101 -21.72 14.94 -13.07
CA GLN A 101 -21.42 14.19 -11.85
C GLN A 101 -20.04 13.53 -11.93
N LEU A 102 -19.19 13.79 -10.93
CA LEU A 102 -17.87 13.16 -10.80
C LEU A 102 -17.91 11.86 -9.97
N GLY A 103 -18.81 11.77 -8.99
CA GLY A 103 -18.90 10.65 -8.05
C GLY A 103 -19.89 10.94 -6.92
N CYS A 104 -19.79 10.20 -5.82
CA CYS A 104 -20.63 10.37 -4.64
C CYS A 104 -19.80 10.64 -3.37
N MET A 105 -20.37 11.38 -2.42
CA MET A 105 -19.84 11.56 -1.07
C MET A 105 -20.94 11.27 -0.05
N ASP A 106 -20.63 10.39 0.90
CA ASP A 106 -21.51 10.08 2.01
C ASP A 106 -21.43 11.15 3.10
N LYS A 107 -22.60 11.55 3.60
CA LYS A 107 -22.73 12.47 4.73
C LYS A 107 -23.68 11.86 5.75
N SER A 108 -23.19 11.74 6.98
CA SER A 108 -24.01 11.38 8.13
C SER A 108 -24.78 12.62 8.61
N SER A 109 -26.08 12.47 8.81
CA SER A 109 -26.95 13.42 9.49
C SER A 109 -27.71 12.72 10.60
N LEU A 110 -28.01 13.44 11.67
CA LEU A 110 -28.92 12.94 12.70
C LEU A 110 -30.35 13.13 12.25
N GLU A 111 -31.12 12.05 12.23
CA GLU A 111 -32.54 12.03 11.98
C GLU A 111 -33.30 11.94 13.28
N TYR A 112 -34.21 12.87 13.51
CA TYR A 112 -35.01 12.95 14.73
C TYR A 112 -36.40 12.39 14.49
N TYR A 113 -36.48 11.11 14.08
CA TYR A 113 -37.76 10.39 14.05
C TYR A 113 -38.35 10.27 15.47
N ASP A 114 -37.46 10.16 16.46
CA ASP A 114 -37.72 10.34 17.88
C ASP A 114 -36.87 11.53 18.38
N PRO A 115 -37.49 12.63 18.87
CA PRO A 115 -36.77 13.79 19.41
C PRO A 115 -35.78 13.45 20.53
N ASN A 116 -36.01 12.35 21.27
CA ASN A 116 -35.16 11.93 22.38
C ASN A 116 -34.05 10.96 21.96
N ASN A 117 -34.08 10.45 20.74
CA ASN A 117 -33.11 9.46 20.26
C ASN A 117 -32.81 9.65 18.75
N PRO A 118 -31.99 10.66 18.40
CA PRO A 118 -31.62 10.88 17.01
C PRO A 118 -30.84 9.70 16.42
N THR A 119 -31.26 9.22 15.26
CA THR A 119 -30.58 8.14 14.54
C THR A 119 -29.64 8.70 13.48
N PRO A 120 -28.36 8.30 13.43
CA PRO A 120 -27.48 8.67 12.34
C PRO A 120 -27.94 8.00 11.04
N VAL A 121 -28.27 8.80 10.03
CA VAL A 121 -28.59 8.35 8.68
C VAL A 121 -27.53 8.86 7.72
N VAL A 122 -26.96 7.94 6.94
CA VAL A 122 -25.98 8.24 5.91
C VAL A 122 -26.71 8.45 4.59
N SER A 123 -26.47 9.59 3.95
CA SER A 123 -26.95 9.91 2.62
C SER A 123 -25.78 10.14 1.66
N ALA A 124 -25.87 9.57 0.46
CA ALA A 124 -24.94 9.84 -0.62
C ALA A 124 -25.37 11.08 -1.42
N PHE A 125 -24.45 12.02 -1.64
CA PHE A 125 -24.65 13.22 -2.45
C PHE A 125 -23.71 13.24 -3.65
N ARG A 126 -24.15 13.83 -4.76
CA ARG A 126 -23.31 14.00 -5.95
C ARG A 126 -22.12 14.90 -5.64
N THR A 127 -21.01 14.63 -6.31
CA THR A 127 -19.78 15.43 -6.23
C THR A 127 -19.40 15.93 -7.63
N TYR A 128 -18.68 17.05 -7.68
CA TYR A 128 -18.44 17.78 -8.93
C TYR A 128 -16.98 18.17 -9.12
N ARG A 129 -16.54 18.31 -10.38
CA ARG A 129 -15.18 18.79 -10.71
C ARG A 129 -15.03 20.26 -10.33
N SER A 130 -16.07 21.05 -10.56
CA SER A 130 -16.10 22.49 -10.33
C SER A 130 -17.41 22.87 -9.62
N ALA A 131 -17.45 24.05 -9.00
CA ALA A 131 -18.75 24.58 -8.55
C ALA A 131 -19.70 24.81 -9.73
N GLY A 132 -19.16 25.26 -10.87
CA GLY A 132 -19.94 25.46 -12.10
C GLY A 132 -20.64 24.19 -12.57
N ASP A 133 -19.98 23.03 -12.48
CA ASP A 133 -20.55 21.72 -12.79
C ASP A 133 -21.75 21.41 -11.88
N SER A 134 -21.73 21.84 -10.61
CA SER A 134 -22.88 21.69 -9.72
C SER A 134 -24.07 22.57 -10.14
N PHE A 135 -23.80 23.79 -10.63
CA PHE A 135 -24.84 24.67 -11.19
C PHE A 135 -25.40 24.11 -12.51
N SER A 136 -24.54 23.61 -13.40
CA SER A 136 -24.98 22.93 -14.62
C SER A 136 -25.74 21.65 -14.32
N ASP A 137 -25.32 20.86 -13.33
CA ASP A 137 -26.05 19.66 -12.91
C ASP A 137 -27.41 19.99 -12.31
N HIS A 138 -27.52 21.06 -11.53
CA HIS A 138 -28.80 21.53 -11.01
C HIS A 138 -29.77 21.88 -12.16
N GLY A 139 -29.31 22.64 -13.14
CA GLY A 139 -30.09 22.95 -14.35
C GLY A 139 -30.48 21.69 -15.12
N TYR A 140 -29.52 20.80 -15.38
CA TYR A 140 -29.72 19.53 -16.07
C TYR A 140 -30.71 18.62 -15.34
N PHE A 141 -30.57 18.48 -14.02
CA PHE A 141 -31.44 17.68 -13.16
C PHE A 141 -32.89 18.15 -13.20
N LEU A 142 -33.12 19.47 -13.05
CA LEU A 142 -34.46 20.03 -13.13
C LEU A 142 -35.04 19.84 -14.55
N LYS A 143 -34.26 20.17 -15.59
CA LYS A 143 -34.72 20.16 -16.98
C LYS A 143 -35.11 18.79 -17.50
N ASN A 144 -34.37 17.76 -17.11
CA ASN A 144 -34.54 16.41 -17.64
C ASN A 144 -35.40 15.49 -16.75
N SER A 145 -35.85 15.98 -15.59
CA SER A 145 -36.78 15.23 -14.76
C SER A 145 -38.22 15.61 -15.11
N SER A 146 -39.03 14.62 -15.54
CA SER A 146 -40.47 14.82 -15.78
C SER A 146 -41.20 15.40 -14.57
N ARG A 147 -40.69 15.12 -13.37
CA ARG A 147 -41.16 15.66 -12.09
C ARG A 147 -41.25 17.19 -12.07
N TYR A 148 -40.28 17.88 -12.65
CA TYR A 148 -40.17 19.34 -12.60
C TYR A 148 -40.62 20.03 -13.91
N ALA A 149 -41.18 19.28 -14.87
CA ALA A 149 -41.53 19.81 -16.19
C ALA A 149 -42.46 21.04 -16.14
N ALA A 150 -43.41 21.06 -15.20
CA ALA A 150 -44.35 22.17 -15.03
C ALA A 150 -43.66 23.50 -14.68
N ALA A 151 -42.54 23.47 -13.96
CA ALA A 151 -41.79 24.67 -13.59
C ALA A 151 -41.26 25.42 -14.82
N PHE A 152 -40.92 24.72 -15.90
CA PHE A 152 -40.36 25.34 -17.10
C PHE A 152 -41.34 26.17 -17.91
N ASN A 153 -42.65 26.10 -17.62
CA ASN A 153 -43.64 27.04 -18.13
C ASN A 153 -43.44 28.47 -17.56
N TYR A 154 -42.67 28.57 -16.47
CA TYR A 154 -42.41 29.81 -15.73
C TYR A 154 -40.92 30.21 -15.79
N SER A 155 -40.19 29.83 -16.85
CA SER A 155 -38.75 30.12 -16.98
C SER A 155 -38.41 31.63 -16.98
N SER A 156 -39.40 32.50 -17.22
CA SER A 156 -39.30 33.96 -17.14
C SER A 156 -39.99 34.55 -15.89
N ASP A 157 -40.50 33.71 -15.01
CA ASP A 157 -41.19 34.07 -13.77
C ASP A 157 -40.57 33.27 -12.61
N PRO A 158 -39.47 33.78 -12.02
CA PRO A 158 -38.70 33.05 -11.01
C PRO A 158 -39.51 32.65 -9.77
N ASP A 159 -40.48 33.47 -9.36
CA ASP A 159 -41.33 33.20 -8.20
C ASP A 159 -42.24 32.00 -8.48
N ASN A 160 -42.91 31.95 -9.63
CA ASN A 160 -43.74 30.80 -10.00
C ASN A 160 -42.90 29.57 -10.37
N PHE A 161 -41.72 29.76 -10.94
CA PHE A 161 -40.78 28.67 -11.22
C PHE A 161 -40.45 27.90 -9.93
N ILE A 162 -39.99 28.59 -8.88
CA ILE A 162 -39.62 27.92 -7.63
C ILE A 162 -40.83 27.35 -6.89
N ARG A 163 -42.02 27.96 -7.02
CA ARG A 163 -43.26 27.40 -6.47
C ARG A 163 -43.60 26.05 -7.09
N GLU A 164 -43.48 25.92 -8.42
CA GLU A 164 -43.72 24.64 -9.10
C GLU A 164 -42.62 23.61 -8.79
N VAL A 165 -41.35 24.03 -8.65
CA VAL A 165 -40.26 23.13 -8.19
C VAL A 165 -40.53 22.61 -6.77
N ALA A 166 -40.97 23.48 -5.86
CA ALA A 166 -41.32 23.11 -4.49
C ALA A 166 -42.53 22.19 -4.44
N LYS A 167 -43.60 22.52 -5.17
CA LYS A 167 -44.82 21.71 -5.32
C LYS A 167 -44.53 20.32 -5.88
N ALA A 168 -43.57 20.21 -6.80
CA ALA A 168 -43.10 18.94 -7.31
C ALA A 168 -42.32 18.12 -6.26
N GLY A 169 -41.95 18.72 -5.12
CA GLY A 169 -41.34 18.07 -3.95
C GLY A 169 -39.82 18.10 -3.94
N TYR A 170 -39.21 19.18 -4.43
CA TYR A 170 -37.76 19.41 -4.27
C TYR A 170 -37.34 19.38 -2.80
N ALA A 171 -38.14 19.97 -1.92
CA ALA A 171 -38.03 19.88 -0.46
C ALA A 171 -39.40 19.49 0.14
N THR A 172 -39.41 18.86 1.31
CA THR A 172 -40.65 18.58 2.07
C THR A 172 -41.12 19.75 2.92
N ASP A 173 -40.28 20.76 3.14
CA ASP A 173 -40.68 21.96 3.89
C ASP A 173 -41.74 22.75 3.11
N PRO A 174 -42.96 22.93 3.65
CA PRO A 174 -44.00 23.71 2.99
C PRO A 174 -43.63 25.19 2.82
N GLY A 175 -42.70 25.72 3.62
CA GLY A 175 -42.21 27.11 3.54
C GLY A 175 -41.07 27.33 2.54
N TYR A 176 -40.58 26.27 1.88
CA TYR A 176 -39.37 26.31 1.06
C TYR A 176 -39.40 27.39 -0.04
N ALA A 177 -40.45 27.41 -0.86
CA ALA A 177 -40.57 28.37 -1.97
C ALA A 177 -40.57 29.82 -1.47
N ASP A 178 -41.31 30.11 -0.40
CA ASP A 178 -41.38 31.46 0.16
C ASP A 178 -40.04 31.90 0.77
N TYR A 179 -39.27 30.97 1.34
CA TYR A 179 -37.92 31.24 1.81
C TYR A 179 -36.97 31.59 0.67
N ILE A 180 -36.99 30.82 -0.43
CA ILE A 180 -36.18 31.10 -1.62
C ILE A 180 -36.57 32.45 -2.24
N ILE A 181 -37.86 32.74 -2.39
CA ILE A 181 -38.36 34.03 -2.88
C ILE A 181 -37.90 35.18 -1.99
N ARG A 182 -37.92 34.99 -0.66
CA ARG A 182 -37.40 35.99 0.28
C ARG A 182 -35.92 36.24 0.07
N LEU A 183 -35.10 35.21 -0.16
CA LEU A 183 -33.68 35.37 -0.49
C LEU A 183 -33.51 36.15 -1.80
N MET A 184 -34.28 35.81 -2.85
CA MET A 184 -34.24 36.52 -4.14
C MET A 184 -34.55 38.01 -3.97
N ARG A 185 -35.57 38.37 -3.19
CA ARG A 185 -35.91 39.77 -2.90
C ARG A 185 -34.88 40.46 -2.03
N THR A 186 -34.44 39.82 -0.96
CA THR A 186 -33.52 40.39 0.04
C THR A 186 -32.19 40.80 -0.60
N TYR A 187 -31.69 40.00 -1.55
CA TYR A 187 -30.40 40.23 -2.19
C TYR A 187 -30.53 40.74 -3.64
N ASN A 188 -31.72 41.17 -4.05
CA ASN A 188 -32.01 41.67 -5.41
C ASN A 188 -31.52 40.72 -6.52
N LEU A 189 -31.76 39.41 -6.35
CA LEU A 189 -31.22 38.40 -7.25
C LEU A 189 -31.88 38.38 -8.63
N TYR A 190 -33.08 38.93 -8.77
CA TYR A 190 -33.79 39.06 -10.05
C TYR A 190 -32.99 39.86 -11.09
N ALA A 191 -32.10 40.77 -10.65
CA ALA A 191 -31.21 41.50 -11.55
C ALA A 191 -30.30 40.57 -12.37
N TYR A 192 -29.97 39.39 -11.85
CA TYR A 192 -29.12 38.41 -12.54
C TYR A 192 -29.87 37.60 -13.61
N ASP A 193 -31.20 37.65 -13.67
CA ASP A 193 -31.97 36.93 -14.70
C ASP A 193 -31.89 37.61 -16.07
N SER A 194 -31.64 38.91 -16.10
CA SER A 194 -31.67 39.74 -17.32
C SER A 194 -30.33 40.37 -17.69
N ALA A 195 -29.43 40.60 -16.74
CA ALA A 195 -28.16 41.29 -16.98
C ALA A 195 -27.01 40.32 -17.23
N SER A 196 -26.19 40.52 -18.27
CA SER A 196 -24.82 39.97 -18.27
C SER A 196 -24.01 40.76 -17.25
N THR A 197 -23.80 40.21 -16.05
CA THR A 197 -23.03 40.94 -15.04
C THR A 197 -21.54 40.83 -15.36
N THR A 198 -20.84 41.97 -15.33
CA THR A 198 -19.39 42.01 -15.29
C THR A 198 -18.93 41.40 -13.96
N ASN A 199 -18.16 40.31 -14.05
CA ASN A 199 -17.49 39.67 -12.92
C ASN A 199 -16.74 40.72 -12.10
N GLN A 200 -17.27 41.13 -10.95
CA GLN A 200 -16.45 41.82 -9.96
C GLN A 200 -15.74 40.71 -9.18
N PRO A 201 -14.42 40.54 -9.37
CA PRO A 201 -13.71 39.47 -8.71
C PRO A 201 -13.73 39.73 -7.21
N VAL A 202 -14.16 38.71 -6.48
CA VAL A 202 -13.98 38.62 -5.04
C VAL A 202 -12.50 38.87 -4.69
N ARG A 203 -12.22 39.91 -3.89
CA ARG A 203 -10.85 40.20 -3.44
C ARG A 203 -10.40 39.10 -2.47
N VAL A 204 -9.27 38.46 -2.78
CA VAL A 204 -8.63 37.48 -1.90
C VAL A 204 -7.44 38.17 -1.25
N ASP A 205 -7.35 38.11 0.07
CA ASP A 205 -6.41 38.90 0.86
C ASP A 205 -5.36 38.01 1.54
N GLY A 206 -4.32 38.64 2.09
CA GLY A 206 -3.23 37.95 2.79
C GLY A 206 -2.43 37.01 1.88
N ALA A 207 -1.76 36.03 2.49
CA ALA A 207 -0.86 35.13 1.77
C ALA A 207 -1.57 34.30 0.68
N ILE A 208 -2.85 33.98 0.87
CA ILE A 208 -3.67 33.32 -0.17
C ILE A 208 -3.90 34.27 -1.34
N GLY A 209 -4.24 35.53 -1.04
CA GLY A 209 -4.40 36.58 -2.05
C GLY A 209 -3.12 36.83 -2.85
N ASP A 210 -2.02 37.04 -2.16
CA ASP A 210 -0.70 37.26 -2.76
C ASP A 210 -0.34 36.14 -3.74
N LYS A 211 -0.54 34.88 -3.31
CA LYS A 211 -0.32 33.72 -4.18
C LYS A 211 -1.28 33.69 -5.36
N TYR A 212 -2.58 33.90 -5.13
CA TYR A 212 -3.61 33.88 -6.16
C TYR A 212 -3.33 34.89 -7.27
N TYR A 213 -2.98 36.14 -6.92
CA TYR A 213 -2.65 37.16 -7.91
C TYR A 213 -1.30 36.92 -8.58
N ALA A 214 -0.31 36.34 -7.88
CA ALA A 214 0.96 35.95 -8.48
C ALA A 214 0.81 34.88 -9.58
N ILE A 215 -0.22 34.02 -9.50
CA ILE A 215 -0.52 33.01 -10.53
C ILE A 215 -1.54 33.47 -11.58
N GLY A 216 -1.85 34.77 -11.64
CA GLY A 216 -2.74 35.36 -12.65
C GLY A 216 -4.17 35.63 -12.19
N GLY A 217 -4.48 35.46 -10.90
CA GLY A 217 -5.76 35.82 -10.32
C GLY A 217 -6.94 35.16 -11.05
N PRO A 218 -7.97 35.92 -11.48
CA PRO A 218 -9.12 35.37 -12.20
C PRO A 218 -8.78 34.62 -13.51
N SER A 219 -7.65 34.92 -14.13
CA SER A 219 -7.15 34.24 -15.33
C SER A 219 -6.30 33.00 -15.02
N SER A 220 -6.02 32.75 -13.74
CA SER A 220 -5.29 31.56 -13.31
C SER A 220 -6.11 30.29 -13.54
N PRO A 221 -5.48 29.10 -13.49
CA PRO A 221 -6.18 27.83 -13.55
C PRO A 221 -7.26 27.65 -12.47
N LEU A 222 -7.13 28.32 -11.31
CA LEU A 222 -8.13 28.29 -10.23
C LEU A 222 -9.45 28.96 -10.63
N GLY A 223 -9.40 29.96 -11.52
CA GLY A 223 -10.52 30.82 -11.88
C GLY A 223 -10.92 31.75 -10.74
N PHE A 224 -12.21 31.90 -10.47
CA PHE A 224 -12.74 32.89 -9.53
C PHE A 224 -12.94 32.30 -8.13
N ALA A 225 -12.65 33.10 -7.10
CA ALA A 225 -12.92 32.74 -5.71
C ALA A 225 -14.44 32.73 -5.42
N ILE A 226 -14.92 31.67 -4.78
CA ILE A 226 -16.36 31.45 -4.49
C ILE A 226 -16.81 32.04 -3.16
N GLY A 227 -15.87 32.29 -2.25
CA GLY A 227 -16.20 32.76 -0.91
C GLY A 227 -15.00 33.36 -0.19
N GLY A 228 -15.24 33.68 1.08
CA GLY A 228 -14.21 34.12 2.02
C GLY A 228 -13.22 33.01 2.35
N GLU A 229 -12.25 33.36 3.19
CA GLU A 229 -11.35 32.38 3.76
C GLU A 229 -12.07 31.50 4.78
N VAL A 230 -11.97 30.19 4.63
CA VAL A 230 -12.52 29.17 5.52
C VAL A 230 -11.38 28.35 6.14
N ASP A 231 -11.69 27.49 7.10
CA ASP A 231 -10.71 26.52 7.61
C ASP A 231 -10.27 25.59 6.48
N GLY A 232 -8.96 25.38 6.39
CA GLY A 232 -8.35 24.54 5.36
C GLY A 232 -8.47 23.04 5.66
N PRO A 233 -7.95 22.19 4.75
CA PRO A 233 -8.09 20.74 4.82
C PRO A 233 -7.35 20.07 5.98
N VAL A 234 -6.46 20.81 6.66
CA VAL A 234 -5.65 20.34 7.79
C VAL A 234 -5.82 21.29 8.98
N ALA A 235 -5.77 20.78 10.21
CA ALA A 235 -5.90 21.60 11.41
C ALA A 235 -4.94 22.80 11.41
N GLY A 236 -5.46 24.00 11.70
CA GLY A 236 -4.68 25.25 11.71
C GLY A 236 -4.35 25.82 10.32
N SER A 237 -4.76 25.17 9.23
CA SER A 237 -4.68 25.74 7.88
C SER A 237 -5.92 26.56 7.55
N ARG A 238 -5.79 27.45 6.58
CA ARG A 238 -6.86 28.29 6.05
C ARG A 238 -6.93 28.09 4.54
N MET A 239 -8.07 28.34 3.91
CA MET A 239 -8.15 28.26 2.45
C MET A 239 -9.21 29.16 1.85
N THR A 240 -9.06 29.48 0.57
CA THR A 240 -10.17 29.97 -0.26
C THR A 240 -10.55 28.90 -1.27
N VAL A 241 -11.86 28.69 -1.45
CA VAL A 241 -12.41 27.80 -2.47
C VAL A 241 -12.60 28.60 -3.76
N PHE A 242 -12.15 28.04 -4.87
CA PHE A 242 -12.29 28.60 -6.21
C PHE A 242 -13.14 27.67 -7.06
N ASN A 243 -13.59 28.14 -8.21
CA ASN A 243 -14.42 27.31 -9.08
C ASN A 243 -13.70 26.07 -9.62
N LYS A 244 -12.37 26.07 -9.78
CA LYS A 244 -11.60 24.93 -10.33
C LYS A 244 -10.59 24.32 -9.35
N GLY A 245 -10.70 24.61 -8.06
CA GLY A 245 -9.78 24.08 -7.05
C GLY A 245 -9.85 24.85 -5.74
N ILE A 246 -8.88 24.64 -4.88
CA ILE A 246 -8.73 25.36 -3.62
C ILE A 246 -7.33 25.98 -3.55
N LEU A 247 -7.19 27.06 -2.77
CA LEU A 247 -5.89 27.61 -2.40
C LEU A 247 -5.75 27.58 -0.87
N PRO A 248 -5.25 26.48 -0.30
CA PRO A 248 -4.90 26.41 1.10
C PRO A 248 -3.61 27.18 1.40
N TRP A 249 -3.55 27.71 2.61
CA TRP A 249 -2.39 28.26 3.28
C TRP A 249 -2.19 27.59 4.63
N SER A 250 -0.92 27.36 5.00
CA SER A 250 -0.56 26.92 6.34
C SER A 250 0.76 27.55 6.78
N PRO A 251 1.04 27.63 8.10
CA PRO A 251 2.32 28.13 8.59
C PRO A 251 3.54 27.34 8.10
N SER A 252 3.42 26.01 7.97
CA SER A 252 4.53 25.13 7.58
C SER A 252 4.65 24.92 6.08
N GLY A 253 3.58 25.17 5.31
CA GLY A 253 3.53 24.92 3.87
C GLY A 253 3.44 26.17 3.01
N GLY A 254 3.03 27.32 3.54
CA GLY A 254 2.69 28.50 2.73
C GLY A 254 1.41 28.28 1.92
N ALA A 255 1.18 29.14 0.90
CA ALA A 255 0.00 29.09 0.04
C ALA A 255 0.31 28.37 -1.28
N HIS A 256 -0.38 27.25 -1.55
CA HIS A 256 -0.19 26.45 -2.77
C HIS A 256 -1.52 25.92 -3.32
N PRO A 257 -1.83 26.13 -4.61
CA PRO A 257 -3.10 25.71 -5.20
C PRO A 257 -3.19 24.19 -5.29
N ILE A 258 -4.33 23.64 -4.91
CA ILE A 258 -4.69 22.24 -5.17
C ILE A 258 -5.83 22.25 -6.18
N MET A 259 -5.50 21.88 -7.42
CA MET A 259 -6.44 21.85 -8.54
C MET A 259 -7.40 20.67 -8.44
N THR A 260 -8.53 20.74 -9.15
CA THR A 260 -9.58 19.71 -9.13
C THR A 260 -9.06 18.28 -9.24
N GLU A 261 -8.06 18.01 -10.10
CA GLU A 261 -7.57 16.65 -10.31
C GLU A 261 -7.02 16.04 -9.01
N ILE A 262 -6.09 16.72 -8.34
CA ILE A 262 -5.53 16.29 -7.05
C ILE A 262 -6.55 16.45 -5.93
N TRP A 263 -7.32 17.55 -5.94
CA TRP A 263 -8.34 17.81 -4.94
C TRP A 263 -9.36 16.67 -4.89
N SER A 264 -9.80 16.15 -6.03
CA SER A 264 -10.77 15.05 -6.10
C SER A 264 -10.27 13.75 -5.46
N HIS A 265 -8.96 13.52 -5.44
CA HIS A 265 -8.34 12.37 -4.78
C HIS A 265 -8.13 12.63 -3.28
N TYR A 266 -7.68 13.83 -2.94
CA TYR A 266 -7.31 14.24 -1.58
C TYR A 266 -8.50 14.55 -0.67
N ARG A 267 -9.57 15.14 -1.21
CA ARG A 267 -10.68 15.73 -0.44
C ARG A 267 -11.61 14.73 0.23
N TYR A 268 -11.64 13.48 -0.21
CA TYR A 268 -12.57 12.47 0.35
C TYR A 268 -11.96 11.65 1.49
N SER A 269 -10.65 11.55 1.57
CA SER A 269 -9.99 10.71 2.58
C SER A 269 -9.43 11.57 3.71
N GLN A 270 -10.15 11.64 4.83
CA GLN A 270 -9.68 12.36 6.02
C GLN A 270 -8.33 11.82 6.50
N SER A 271 -8.17 10.50 6.55
CA SER A 271 -6.91 9.86 6.93
C SER A 271 -5.77 10.21 5.98
N LEU A 272 -6.03 10.31 4.67
CA LEU A 272 -5.03 10.75 3.69
C LEU A 272 -4.62 12.21 3.93
N ARG A 273 -5.56 13.10 4.28
CA ARG A 273 -5.25 14.49 4.60
C ARG A 273 -4.42 14.61 5.87
N GLU A 274 -4.75 13.84 6.90
CA GLU A 274 -4.03 13.82 8.16
C GLU A 274 -2.60 13.31 7.99
N VAL A 275 -2.38 12.24 7.21
CA VAL A 275 -1.04 11.68 7.00
C VAL A 275 -0.18 12.52 6.06
N LEU A 276 -0.76 13.15 5.03
CA LEU A 276 -0.03 14.04 4.13
C LEU A 276 0.29 15.39 4.78
N GLY A 277 -0.62 15.90 5.62
CA GLY A 277 -0.49 17.22 6.21
C GLY A 277 -0.58 18.34 5.16
N PRO A 278 -0.03 19.53 5.46
CA PRO A 278 -0.14 20.69 4.58
C PRO A 278 0.62 20.51 3.26
N VAL A 279 0.08 21.12 2.20
CA VAL A 279 0.74 21.19 0.89
C VAL A 279 1.96 22.11 0.94
N THR A 280 3.04 21.75 0.25
CA THR A 280 4.34 22.46 0.26
C THR A 280 4.85 22.82 -1.13
N SER A 281 4.08 22.49 -2.18
CA SER A 281 4.38 22.91 -3.54
C SER A 281 3.11 23.16 -4.35
N ASP A 282 3.24 23.99 -5.38
CA ASP A 282 2.30 23.96 -6.50
C ASP A 282 2.37 22.59 -7.18
N ALA A 283 1.31 22.21 -7.89
CA ALA A 283 1.35 21.01 -8.72
C ALA A 283 2.30 21.21 -9.92
N TYR A 284 3.08 20.17 -10.26
CA TYR A 284 3.99 20.18 -11.39
C TYR A 284 3.96 18.84 -12.12
N THR A 285 4.33 18.85 -13.41
CA THR A 285 4.38 17.64 -14.24
C THR A 285 5.80 17.40 -14.73
N THR A 286 6.28 16.18 -14.54
CA THR A 286 7.60 15.74 -15.04
C THR A 286 7.41 14.38 -15.70
N ASN A 287 7.91 14.19 -16.93
CA ASN A 287 7.78 12.93 -17.69
C ASN A 287 6.34 12.38 -17.72
N SER A 288 5.36 13.25 -17.96
CA SER A 288 3.92 12.91 -17.97
C SER A 288 3.34 12.42 -16.63
N THR A 289 4.07 12.61 -15.52
CA THR A 289 3.57 12.36 -14.16
C THR A 289 3.22 13.67 -13.47
N LEU A 290 1.95 13.84 -13.13
CA LEU A 290 1.46 14.94 -12.28
C LEU A 290 1.88 14.69 -10.83
N GLN A 291 2.38 15.71 -10.15
CA GLN A 291 2.91 15.61 -8.78
C GLN A 291 2.54 16.83 -7.95
N GLN A 292 2.34 16.61 -6.65
CA GLN A 292 2.27 17.70 -5.67
C GLN A 292 2.82 17.23 -4.33
N ASN A 293 3.67 18.08 -3.73
CA ASN A 293 4.33 17.78 -2.46
C ASN A 293 3.50 18.28 -1.28
N PHE A 294 3.56 17.51 -0.21
CA PHE A 294 2.99 17.79 1.10
C PHE A 294 4.08 17.55 2.15
N VAL A 295 3.87 18.06 3.37
CA VAL A 295 4.84 17.87 4.48
C VAL A 295 5.13 16.38 4.73
N GLY A 296 4.08 15.56 4.76
CA GLY A 296 4.14 14.13 5.06
C GLY A 296 4.12 13.22 3.84
N GLY A 297 4.17 13.75 2.61
CA GLY A 297 4.13 12.90 1.42
C GLY A 297 4.09 13.62 0.08
N ARG A 298 3.84 12.84 -0.96
CA ARG A 298 3.66 13.31 -2.34
C ARG A 298 2.50 12.57 -2.96
N ILE A 299 1.52 13.31 -3.50
CA ILE A 299 0.52 12.74 -4.41
C ILE A 299 1.14 12.73 -5.79
N THR A 300 1.07 11.59 -6.48
CA THR A 300 1.51 11.47 -7.86
C THR A 300 0.48 10.75 -8.70
N ARG A 301 0.37 11.13 -9.97
CA ARG A 301 -0.51 10.49 -10.94
C ARG A 301 0.20 10.28 -12.26
N THR A 302 0.25 9.03 -12.70
CA THR A 302 0.91 8.62 -13.96
C THR A 302 -0.06 7.77 -14.76
N ASN A 303 -0.29 8.12 -16.03
CA ASN A 303 -1.18 7.38 -16.94
C ASN A 303 -2.59 7.13 -16.35
N GLY A 304 -3.12 8.12 -15.61
CA GLY A 304 -4.42 8.05 -14.97
C GLY A 304 -4.45 7.39 -13.58
N SER A 305 -3.40 6.68 -13.17
CA SER A 305 -3.31 5.97 -11.89
C SER A 305 -2.63 6.80 -10.79
N TRP A 306 -3.20 6.78 -9.58
CA TRP A 306 -2.64 7.43 -8.38
C TRP A 306 -1.57 6.56 -7.73
N ASN A 307 -0.40 7.16 -7.42
CA ASN A 307 0.75 6.48 -6.82
C ASN A 307 1.28 7.28 -5.63
N ASP A 308 0.43 7.53 -4.65
CA ASP A 308 0.78 8.37 -3.50
C ASP A 308 1.78 7.68 -2.60
N VAL A 309 2.72 8.46 -2.08
CA VAL A 309 3.70 8.00 -1.09
C VAL A 309 3.67 8.96 0.08
N TYR A 310 3.39 8.46 1.27
CA TYR A 310 3.27 9.27 2.48
C TYR A 310 3.82 8.55 3.72
N GLY A 311 3.85 9.25 4.84
CA GLY A 311 4.23 8.69 6.14
C GLY A 311 5.66 8.12 6.17
N ARG A 312 5.83 6.99 6.86
CA ARG A 312 7.16 6.37 7.07
C ARG A 312 7.80 5.88 5.77
N ILE A 313 6.99 5.43 4.80
CA ILE A 313 7.49 5.04 3.47
C ILE A 313 8.04 6.26 2.72
N PHE A 314 7.34 7.39 2.76
CA PHE A 314 7.81 8.64 2.15
C PHE A 314 9.12 9.14 2.78
N VAL A 315 9.24 9.10 4.11
CA VAL A 315 10.48 9.45 4.81
C VAL A 315 11.65 8.56 4.34
N ARG A 316 11.42 7.25 4.18
CA ARG A 316 12.46 6.35 3.67
C ARG A 316 12.79 6.62 2.20
N TRP A 317 11.78 6.80 1.35
CA TRP A 317 11.97 7.07 -0.08
C TRP A 317 12.76 8.36 -0.31
N THR A 318 12.43 9.43 0.41
CA THR A 318 13.15 10.71 0.35
C THR A 318 14.59 10.61 0.83
N ALA A 319 14.85 9.86 1.92
CA ALA A 319 16.21 9.57 2.39
C ALA A 319 17.05 8.79 1.37
N LEU A 320 16.42 8.08 0.43
CA LEU A 320 17.07 7.34 -0.65
C LEU A 320 17.18 8.14 -1.95
N GLY A 321 16.95 9.46 -1.92
CA GLY A 321 17.06 10.35 -3.09
C GLY A 321 15.76 10.52 -3.88
N ALA A 322 14.63 10.05 -3.35
CA ALA A 322 13.31 10.14 -3.96
C ALA A 322 13.31 9.65 -5.43
N ASP A 323 12.70 10.41 -6.35
CA ASP A 323 12.61 10.09 -7.77
C ASP A 323 13.94 10.08 -8.52
N ARG A 324 15.01 10.65 -7.93
CA ARG A 324 16.38 10.60 -8.46
C ARG A 324 17.20 9.42 -7.92
N GLY A 325 16.68 8.72 -6.91
CA GLY A 325 17.32 7.56 -6.30
C GLY A 325 17.11 6.27 -7.10
N LEU A 326 17.74 5.17 -6.63
CA LEU A 326 17.66 3.85 -7.28
C LEU A 326 16.24 3.28 -7.36
N LEU A 327 15.35 3.68 -6.46
CA LEU A 327 13.94 3.27 -6.50
C LEU A 327 13.15 3.99 -7.61
N GLY A 328 13.52 5.24 -7.93
CA GLY A 328 12.80 6.08 -8.88
C GLY A 328 11.38 6.44 -8.43
N MET A 329 10.50 6.68 -9.41
CA MET A 329 9.12 7.09 -9.19
C MET A 329 8.25 5.97 -8.60
N PRO A 330 7.27 6.30 -7.73
CA PRO A 330 6.28 5.34 -7.26
C PRO A 330 5.37 4.85 -8.40
N THR A 331 5.02 3.57 -8.33
CA THR A 331 4.16 2.86 -9.29
C THR A 331 2.92 2.27 -8.63
N SER A 332 2.73 2.52 -7.34
CA SER A 332 1.50 2.23 -6.61
C SER A 332 1.25 3.27 -5.52
N THR A 333 -0.01 3.43 -5.11
CA THR A 333 -0.33 3.97 -3.78
C THR A 333 0.04 2.96 -2.70
N GLU A 334 -0.07 3.33 -1.42
CA GLU A 334 0.21 2.43 -0.32
C GLU A 334 -0.80 1.28 -0.28
N THR A 335 -0.31 0.05 -0.22
CA THR A 335 -1.12 -1.18 -0.20
C THR A 335 -0.71 -2.09 0.97
N ALA A 336 -1.51 -3.13 1.24
CA ALA A 336 -1.13 -4.14 2.22
C ALA A 336 0.13 -4.90 1.77
N GLY A 337 1.08 -5.06 2.69
CA GLY A 337 2.32 -5.80 2.43
C GLY A 337 2.16 -7.32 2.58
N PRO A 338 3.25 -8.09 2.37
CA PRO A 338 3.23 -9.56 2.36
C PRO A 338 2.88 -10.22 3.70
N VAL A 339 3.13 -9.52 4.82
CA VAL A 339 2.89 -9.98 6.19
C VAL A 339 1.78 -9.14 6.82
N ALA A 340 0.93 -9.76 7.64
CA ALA A 340 -0.18 -9.07 8.30
C ALA A 340 0.32 -7.84 9.08
N GLY A 341 -0.35 -6.70 8.91
CA GLY A 341 0.03 -5.43 9.53
C GLY A 341 1.12 -4.63 8.80
N SER A 342 1.78 -5.20 7.79
CA SER A 342 2.72 -4.44 6.94
C SER A 342 2.02 -3.64 5.85
N ARG A 343 2.65 -2.54 5.43
CA ARG A 343 2.25 -1.69 4.30
C ARG A 343 3.39 -1.59 3.30
N MET A 344 3.09 -1.29 2.05
CA MET A 344 4.12 -1.12 1.02
C MET A 344 3.71 -0.17 -0.09
N ASN A 345 4.72 0.47 -0.69
CA ASN A 345 4.64 1.07 -2.02
C ASN A 345 5.61 0.36 -2.96
N ARG A 346 5.19 0.20 -4.22
CA ARG A 346 6.07 -0.18 -5.32
C ARG A 346 6.61 1.08 -6.01
N PHE A 347 7.81 0.94 -6.52
CA PHE A 347 8.55 1.95 -7.26
C PHE A 347 9.11 1.32 -8.55
N ALA A 348 9.52 2.14 -9.51
CA ALA A 348 10.07 1.65 -10.77
C ALA A 348 11.27 0.70 -10.57
N GLY A 349 12.12 0.97 -9.58
CA GLY A 349 13.31 0.20 -9.24
C GLY A 349 13.19 -0.70 -8.01
N GLY A 350 12.02 -0.83 -7.37
CA GLY A 350 11.93 -1.67 -6.18
C GLY A 350 10.67 -1.49 -5.35
N THR A 351 10.76 -1.83 -4.08
CA THR A 351 9.63 -1.71 -3.13
C THR A 351 10.15 -1.18 -1.80
N ILE A 352 9.38 -0.33 -1.14
CA ILE A 352 9.57 -0.06 0.29
C ILE A 352 8.44 -0.74 1.06
N ILE A 353 8.82 -1.53 2.07
CA ILE A 353 7.90 -2.20 2.98
C ILE A 353 8.06 -1.57 4.35
N TRP A 354 6.95 -1.18 4.98
CA TRP A 354 6.91 -0.69 6.35
C TRP A 354 6.12 -1.66 7.23
N SER A 355 6.60 -1.86 8.46
CA SER A 355 5.83 -2.44 9.55
C SER A 355 6.21 -1.79 10.87
N PRO A 356 5.36 -1.86 11.91
CA PRO A 356 5.75 -1.42 13.26
C PRO A 356 6.98 -2.14 13.82
N GLN A 357 7.32 -3.33 13.30
CA GLN A 357 8.42 -4.16 13.81
C GLN A 357 9.76 -3.88 13.13
N THR A 358 9.74 -3.48 11.85
CA THR A 358 10.94 -3.36 11.01
C THR A 358 11.22 -1.94 10.51
N GLU A 359 10.30 -1.01 10.77
CA GLU A 359 10.25 0.30 10.12
C GLU A 359 10.20 0.17 8.59
N ALA A 360 10.36 1.29 7.88
CA ALA A 360 10.32 1.34 6.43
C ALA A 360 11.69 0.92 5.85
N GLN A 361 11.74 -0.24 5.21
CA GLN A 361 12.94 -0.77 4.56
C GLN A 361 12.72 -0.91 3.05
N ALA A 362 13.76 -0.58 2.30
CA ALA A 362 13.75 -0.68 0.84
C ALA A 362 14.33 -2.02 0.39
N LEU A 363 13.66 -2.66 -0.56
CA LEU A 363 14.20 -3.69 -1.41
C LEU A 363 14.64 -2.99 -2.71
N LEU A 364 15.95 -2.91 -2.96
CA LEU A 364 16.51 -2.32 -4.18
C LEU A 364 16.41 -3.33 -5.34
N PRO A 365 16.67 -2.93 -6.61
CA PRO A 365 16.23 -3.68 -7.78
C PRO A 365 16.58 -5.17 -7.78
N GLY A 366 17.80 -5.52 -7.35
CA GLY A 366 18.29 -6.91 -7.33
C GLY A 366 17.52 -7.81 -6.36
N ILE A 367 17.49 -7.47 -5.07
CA ILE A 367 16.78 -8.24 -4.05
C ILE A 367 15.27 -8.14 -4.24
N SER A 368 14.75 -6.98 -4.65
CA SER A 368 13.33 -6.79 -4.94
C SER A 368 12.83 -7.74 -6.03
N ALA A 369 13.55 -7.85 -7.15
CA ALA A 369 13.17 -8.75 -8.25
C ALA A 369 13.11 -10.21 -7.77
N TRP A 370 14.10 -10.67 -7.00
CA TRP A 370 14.09 -11.99 -6.40
C TRP A 370 12.88 -12.18 -5.46
N TYR A 371 12.66 -11.25 -4.53
CA TYR A 371 11.61 -11.35 -3.52
C TYR A 371 10.20 -11.45 -4.14
N TRP A 372 9.96 -10.72 -5.24
CA TRP A 372 8.67 -10.75 -5.93
C TRP A 372 8.48 -11.96 -6.85
N ASN A 373 9.55 -12.66 -7.22
CA ASN A 373 9.47 -13.94 -7.94
C ASN A 373 9.17 -15.15 -7.04
N LEU A 374 9.27 -15.00 -5.72
CA LEU A 374 8.92 -16.05 -4.77
C LEU A 374 7.41 -16.33 -4.76
N SER A 375 7.03 -17.53 -4.30
CA SER A 375 5.64 -17.83 -4.01
C SER A 375 5.15 -16.99 -2.81
N THR A 376 3.83 -16.84 -2.67
CA THR A 376 3.26 -16.14 -1.51
C THR A 376 3.55 -16.85 -0.19
N SER A 377 3.62 -18.19 -0.18
CA SER A 377 4.03 -18.95 1.00
C SER A 377 5.49 -18.70 1.36
N ASP A 378 6.39 -18.68 0.38
CA ASP A 378 7.81 -18.44 0.64
C ASP A 378 8.04 -17.02 1.16
N ARG A 379 7.38 -16.01 0.57
CA ARG A 379 7.44 -14.64 1.10
C ARG A 379 6.99 -14.53 2.56
N ARG A 380 6.01 -15.34 3.00
CA ARG A 380 5.57 -15.37 4.40
C ARG A 380 6.62 -16.02 5.31
N THR A 381 7.29 -17.07 4.85
CA THR A 381 8.36 -17.75 5.60
C THR A 381 9.60 -16.88 5.73
N ILE A 382 10.02 -16.25 4.63
CA ILE A 382 11.15 -15.33 4.58
C ILE A 382 10.84 -14.03 5.35
N GLY A 383 9.59 -13.58 5.24
CA GLY A 383 9.06 -12.40 5.89
C GLY A 383 9.47 -11.11 5.21
N ILE A 384 9.71 -10.06 5.98
CA ILE A 384 9.93 -8.69 5.49
C ILE A 384 11.34 -8.19 5.84
N PRO A 385 11.92 -7.25 5.08
CA PRO A 385 13.24 -6.69 5.37
C PRO A 385 13.27 -5.99 6.73
N ARG A 386 14.35 -6.21 7.47
CA ARG A 386 14.65 -5.63 8.79
C ARG A 386 15.78 -4.60 8.73
N SER A 387 16.63 -4.66 7.72
CA SER A 387 17.73 -3.71 7.51
C SER A 387 17.70 -3.11 6.11
N ALA A 388 18.50 -2.04 5.94
CA ALA A 388 18.90 -1.58 4.62
C ALA A 388 19.79 -2.64 3.97
N GLU A 389 19.90 -2.64 2.64
CA GLU A 389 20.95 -3.40 1.97
C GLU A 389 22.33 -2.88 2.39
N TYR A 390 23.25 -3.77 2.75
CA TYR A 390 24.60 -3.45 3.20
C TYR A 390 25.66 -4.26 2.46
N GLN A 391 26.85 -3.68 2.31
CA GLN A 391 27.98 -4.33 1.64
C GLN A 391 28.56 -5.44 2.52
N VAL A 392 28.91 -6.56 1.90
CA VAL A 392 29.61 -7.69 2.51
C VAL A 392 30.74 -8.14 1.58
N SER A 393 31.65 -8.98 2.08
CA SER A 393 32.72 -9.53 1.24
C SER A 393 32.13 -10.25 0.03
N GLY A 394 32.42 -9.73 -1.17
CA GLY A 394 31.99 -10.28 -2.44
C GLY A 394 30.58 -9.91 -2.90
N GLY A 395 29.77 -9.16 -2.15
CA GLY A 395 28.42 -8.81 -2.61
C GLY A 395 27.63 -7.92 -1.65
N ILE A 396 26.32 -8.04 -1.69
CA ILE A 396 25.38 -7.28 -0.87
C ILE A 396 24.60 -8.26 0.01
N ALA A 397 24.25 -7.85 1.22
CA ALA A 397 23.34 -8.59 2.08
C ALA A 397 22.20 -7.69 2.58
N GLN A 398 21.09 -8.33 2.94
CA GLN A 398 19.98 -7.67 3.62
C GLN A 398 19.34 -8.64 4.59
N ASP A 399 19.06 -8.17 5.79
CA ASP A 399 18.42 -8.99 6.82
C ASP A 399 16.91 -8.89 6.66
N PHE A 400 16.26 -10.04 6.76
CA PHE A 400 14.82 -10.23 6.80
C PHE A 400 14.43 -10.83 8.15
N THR A 401 13.15 -10.75 8.50
CA THR A 401 12.65 -11.37 9.73
C THR A 401 12.91 -12.89 9.79
N GLY A 402 13.02 -13.56 8.64
CA GLY A 402 13.29 -15.00 8.55
C GLY A 402 14.77 -15.38 8.39
N GLY A 403 15.71 -14.45 8.17
CA GLY A 403 17.12 -14.76 7.89
C GLY A 403 17.81 -13.68 7.06
N THR A 404 18.97 -13.96 6.47
CA THR A 404 19.72 -12.97 5.67
C THR A 404 19.76 -13.39 4.21
N VAL A 405 19.45 -12.46 3.32
CA VAL A 405 19.53 -12.63 1.87
C VAL A 405 20.85 -12.04 1.38
N TYR A 406 21.63 -12.85 0.70
CA TYR A 406 22.90 -12.47 0.09
C TYR A 406 22.72 -12.38 -1.42
N TRP A 407 23.09 -11.26 -2.01
CA TRP A 407 22.95 -10.98 -3.43
C TRP A 407 24.28 -10.67 -4.08
N ARG A 408 24.57 -11.35 -5.21
CA ARG A 408 25.75 -11.13 -6.05
C ARG A 408 25.45 -11.56 -7.48
N ASP A 409 25.88 -10.77 -8.45
CA ASP A 409 25.81 -11.09 -9.90
C ASP A 409 24.43 -11.58 -10.36
N GLY A 410 23.36 -10.90 -9.90
CA GLY A 410 21.98 -11.24 -10.27
C GLY A 410 21.38 -12.44 -9.53
N ARG A 411 22.10 -13.04 -8.57
CA ARG A 411 21.64 -14.19 -7.79
C ARG A 411 21.48 -13.83 -6.32
N ALA A 412 20.29 -14.08 -5.78
CA ALA A 412 20.03 -14.03 -4.35
C ALA A 412 20.06 -15.44 -3.74
N VAL A 413 20.70 -15.58 -2.57
CA VAL A 413 20.72 -16.79 -1.75
C VAL A 413 20.33 -16.39 -0.34
N MET A 414 19.23 -16.94 0.17
CA MET A 414 18.86 -16.76 1.57
C MET A 414 19.51 -17.82 2.44
N VAL A 415 20.08 -17.39 3.56
CA VAL A 415 20.61 -18.26 4.61
C VAL A 415 19.86 -17.96 5.90
N TYR A 416 19.27 -18.98 6.51
CA TYR A 416 18.33 -18.83 7.62
C TYR A 416 18.42 -19.97 8.63
N GLY A 417 17.65 -19.83 9.72
CA GLY A 417 17.60 -20.81 10.81
C GLY A 417 18.97 -21.11 11.41
N THR A 418 19.14 -22.32 11.90
CA THR A 418 20.38 -22.81 12.53
C THR A 418 21.59 -22.80 11.58
N ILE A 419 21.37 -22.99 10.27
CA ILE A 419 22.43 -22.84 9.27
C ILE A 419 22.89 -21.37 9.22
N GLY A 420 21.96 -20.42 9.20
CA GLY A 420 22.24 -18.99 9.22
C GLY A 420 22.98 -18.55 10.49
N GLU A 421 22.52 -19.02 11.66
CA GLU A 421 23.19 -18.76 12.94
C GLU A 421 24.63 -19.28 12.93
N ARG A 422 24.84 -20.51 12.46
CA ARG A 422 26.18 -21.09 12.33
C ARG A 422 27.04 -20.31 11.33
N TYR A 423 26.50 -19.91 10.19
CA TYR A 423 27.22 -19.16 9.17
C TYR A 423 27.66 -17.79 9.69
N ALA A 424 26.77 -17.08 10.39
CA ALA A 424 27.10 -15.81 11.03
C ALA A 424 28.19 -15.97 12.09
N ALA A 425 28.11 -17.01 12.94
CA ALA A 425 29.13 -17.30 13.95
C ALA A 425 30.51 -17.64 13.34
N LEU A 426 30.55 -18.11 12.09
CA LEU A 426 31.78 -18.37 11.33
C LEU A 426 32.29 -17.15 10.55
N GLY A 427 31.72 -15.96 10.77
CA GLY A 427 32.14 -14.70 10.13
C GLY A 427 31.43 -14.39 8.81
N GLY A 428 30.37 -15.12 8.45
CA GLY A 428 29.57 -14.87 7.25
C GLY A 428 30.43 -14.87 5.96
N PRO A 429 30.17 -13.95 5.02
CA PRO A 429 30.91 -13.90 3.75
C PRO A 429 32.41 -13.63 3.87
N SER A 430 32.85 -12.97 4.96
CA SER A 430 34.27 -12.73 5.24
C SER A 430 34.94 -13.93 5.94
N GLY A 431 34.15 -14.90 6.39
CA GLY A 431 34.62 -16.11 7.05
C GLY A 431 35.15 -17.16 6.09
N GLN A 432 35.61 -18.28 6.66
CA GLN A 432 36.25 -19.36 5.92
C GLN A 432 35.38 -19.97 4.81
N LEU A 433 34.05 -20.02 5.01
CA LEU A 433 33.10 -20.54 4.00
C LEU A 433 32.96 -19.64 2.78
N GLY A 434 33.22 -18.34 2.92
CA GLY A 434 32.98 -17.35 1.87
C GLY A 434 31.51 -17.14 1.55
N PHE A 435 31.23 -16.51 0.41
CA PHE A 435 29.89 -16.10 -0.01
C PHE A 435 28.96 -17.31 -0.29
N PRO A 436 27.66 -17.24 0.03
CA PRO A 436 26.71 -18.32 -0.25
C PRO A 436 26.49 -18.50 -1.75
N THR A 437 26.52 -19.74 -2.24
CA THR A 437 26.43 -20.05 -3.68
C THR A 437 25.15 -20.76 -4.04
N ARG A 438 24.49 -21.48 -3.13
CA ARG A 438 23.23 -22.19 -3.39
C ARG A 438 22.30 -22.16 -2.19
N GLN A 439 21.02 -21.88 -2.46
CA GLN A 439 19.95 -21.93 -1.47
C GLN A 439 19.85 -23.30 -0.80
N GLU A 440 19.30 -23.31 0.41
CA GLU A 440 19.08 -24.53 1.19
C GLU A 440 18.28 -25.59 0.39
N PHE A 441 18.74 -26.84 0.44
CA PHE A 441 18.04 -27.98 -0.16
C PHE A 441 18.12 -29.23 0.73
N GLY A 442 17.21 -30.18 0.51
CA GLY A 442 17.19 -31.45 1.24
C GLY A 442 18.35 -32.37 0.86
N PHE A 443 18.99 -33.00 1.85
CA PHE A 443 20.12 -33.91 1.64
C PHE A 443 20.21 -34.95 2.77
N ASN A 444 20.17 -36.26 2.43
CA ASN A 444 20.30 -37.39 3.37
C ASN A 444 19.52 -37.23 4.69
N GLY A 445 18.22 -36.88 4.59
CA GLY A 445 17.37 -36.68 5.77
C GLY A 445 17.58 -35.35 6.52
N GLY A 446 18.48 -34.50 6.02
CA GLY A 446 18.77 -33.17 6.53
C GLY A 446 18.58 -32.06 5.49
N ARG A 447 19.18 -30.91 5.77
CA ARG A 447 19.23 -29.73 4.90
C ARG A 447 20.67 -29.30 4.70
N VAL A 448 20.97 -28.64 3.59
CA VAL A 448 22.31 -28.14 3.33
C VAL A 448 22.28 -26.85 2.53
N THR A 449 23.17 -25.92 2.87
CA THR A 449 23.45 -24.70 2.09
C THR A 449 24.90 -24.75 1.61
N ASP A 450 25.13 -24.35 0.37
CA ASP A 450 26.48 -24.34 -0.22
C ASP A 450 27.05 -22.93 -0.25
N PHE A 451 28.36 -22.86 0.01
CA PHE A 451 29.17 -21.65 0.02
C PHE A 451 30.40 -21.84 -0.87
N GLY A 452 31.17 -20.77 -1.11
CA GLY A 452 32.35 -20.82 -1.99
C GLY A 452 33.38 -21.88 -1.59
N ASN A 453 33.60 -22.05 -0.28
CA ASN A 453 34.67 -22.89 0.27
C ASN A 453 34.16 -24.05 1.14
N GLY A 454 32.91 -24.48 0.96
CA GLY A 454 32.33 -25.57 1.75
C GLY A 454 30.82 -25.55 1.78
N SER A 455 30.24 -26.34 2.69
CA SER A 455 28.80 -26.41 2.92
C SER A 455 28.51 -26.43 4.43
N ILE A 456 27.31 -26.03 4.82
CA ILE A 456 26.80 -26.28 6.17
C ILE A 456 25.63 -27.26 6.05
N TYR A 457 25.76 -28.42 6.70
CA TYR A 457 24.74 -29.45 6.77
C TYR A 457 23.97 -29.31 8.08
N TRP A 458 22.66 -29.47 8.04
CA TRP A 458 21.80 -29.51 9.21
C TRP A 458 21.00 -30.80 9.28
N SER A 459 20.89 -31.35 10.49
CA SER A 459 19.91 -32.40 10.81
C SER A 459 19.29 -32.15 12.19
N PRO A 460 18.12 -32.73 12.48
CA PRO A 460 17.55 -32.68 13.83
C PRO A 460 18.47 -33.29 14.89
N ALA A 461 19.30 -34.27 14.52
CA ALA A 461 20.17 -35.00 15.45
C ALA A 461 21.47 -34.24 15.76
N THR A 462 22.04 -33.55 14.78
CA THR A 462 23.40 -32.98 14.86
C THR A 462 23.45 -31.46 14.79
N GLY A 463 22.33 -30.79 14.51
CA GLY A 463 22.32 -29.35 14.28
C GLY A 463 23.14 -28.96 13.05
N ALA A 464 23.56 -27.68 12.96
CA ALA A 464 24.28 -27.14 11.82
C ALA A 464 25.80 -27.38 11.93
N GLN A 465 26.33 -28.20 11.02
CA GLN A 465 27.72 -28.62 10.97
C GLN A 465 28.39 -28.16 9.66
N PRO A 466 29.42 -27.29 9.74
CA PRO A 466 30.19 -26.89 8.58
C PRO A 466 31.14 -28.00 8.11
N VAL A 467 31.33 -28.11 6.80
CA VAL A 467 32.31 -29.00 6.16
C VAL A 467 33.08 -28.21 5.11
N TRP A 468 34.41 -28.15 5.23
CA TRP A 468 35.26 -27.35 4.34
C TRP A 468 35.49 -28.02 2.99
N SER A 469 35.88 -27.21 1.99
CA SER A 469 35.94 -27.56 0.57
C SER A 469 36.56 -28.93 0.27
N GLY A 470 37.74 -29.24 0.82
CA GLY A 470 38.45 -30.50 0.55
C GLY A 470 37.62 -31.74 0.90
N ILE A 471 37.20 -31.83 2.17
CA ILE A 471 36.37 -32.93 2.67
C ILE A 471 34.97 -32.90 2.01
N ASN A 472 34.36 -31.73 1.87
CA ASN A 472 33.01 -31.58 1.32
C ASN A 472 32.95 -32.04 -0.15
N SER A 473 33.93 -31.64 -0.96
CA SER A 473 34.05 -32.05 -2.36
C SER A 473 34.19 -33.58 -2.47
N TRP A 474 35.08 -34.17 -1.67
CA TRP A 474 35.25 -35.62 -1.62
C TRP A 474 33.95 -36.33 -1.24
N TYR A 475 33.27 -35.88 -0.17
CA TYR A 475 32.06 -36.51 0.35
C TYR A 475 30.92 -36.51 -0.67
N ARG A 476 30.71 -35.37 -1.33
CA ARG A 476 29.68 -35.21 -2.37
C ARG A 476 29.99 -36.00 -3.64
N GLY A 477 31.26 -36.22 -3.94
CA GLY A 477 31.70 -37.02 -5.08
C GLY A 477 31.52 -38.53 -4.88
N ARG A 478 31.22 -39.00 -3.67
CA ARG A 478 31.08 -40.44 -3.40
C ARG A 478 29.75 -41.03 -3.88
N PRO A 479 29.71 -42.33 -4.22
CA PRO A 479 28.46 -43.03 -4.49
C PRO A 479 27.49 -42.98 -3.30
N PRO A 480 26.16 -43.05 -3.54
CA PRO A 480 25.15 -42.99 -2.48
C PRO A 480 25.35 -44.01 -1.35
N ALA A 481 25.89 -45.20 -1.65
CA ALA A 481 26.17 -46.23 -0.65
C ALA A 481 27.21 -45.77 0.39
N VAL A 482 28.28 -45.09 -0.05
CA VAL A 482 29.32 -44.55 0.84
C VAL A 482 28.79 -43.35 1.61
N GLN A 483 28.02 -42.47 0.97
CA GLN A 483 27.38 -41.34 1.65
C GLN A 483 26.38 -41.80 2.72
N SER A 484 25.63 -42.88 2.45
CA SER A 484 24.73 -43.52 3.40
C SER A 484 25.50 -44.15 4.57
N GLY A 485 26.60 -44.85 4.28
CA GLY A 485 27.45 -45.47 5.30
C GLY A 485 28.12 -44.46 6.24
N LEU A 486 28.53 -43.31 5.71
CA LEU A 486 29.05 -42.19 6.52
C LEU A 486 27.93 -41.43 7.24
N GLY A 487 26.77 -41.24 6.60
CA GLY A 487 25.69 -40.39 7.11
C GLY A 487 26.00 -38.89 6.99
N LEU A 488 25.30 -38.06 7.77
CA LEU A 488 25.52 -36.61 7.82
C LEU A 488 26.66 -36.23 8.79
N PRO A 489 27.29 -35.06 8.61
CA PRO A 489 28.28 -34.53 9.56
C PRO A 489 27.69 -34.42 10.97
N SER A 490 28.47 -34.82 11.97
CA SER A 490 28.04 -34.91 13.37
C SER A 490 28.82 -33.98 14.32
N ALA A 491 29.94 -33.42 13.89
CA ALA A 491 30.71 -32.42 14.63
C ALA A 491 31.32 -31.40 13.65
N VAL A 492 32.09 -30.44 14.16
CA VAL A 492 32.89 -29.54 13.31
C VAL A 492 34.18 -30.23 12.88
N GLU A 493 34.75 -29.81 11.76
CA GLU A 493 36.11 -30.20 11.40
C GLU A 493 37.11 -29.62 12.41
N GLN A 494 37.98 -30.47 12.94
CA GLN A 494 38.99 -30.11 13.93
C GLN A 494 40.35 -30.69 13.57
N ASP A 495 41.39 -30.23 14.25
CA ASP A 495 42.71 -30.88 14.16
C ASP A 495 42.57 -32.30 14.70
N ALA A 496 43.08 -33.25 13.93
CA ALA A 496 43.22 -34.62 14.39
C ALA A 496 44.39 -34.68 15.39
N GLU A 497 44.44 -35.79 16.13
CA GLU A 497 45.46 -36.00 17.15
C GLU A 497 46.88 -36.21 16.57
N VAL A 498 46.99 -36.32 15.24
CA VAL A 498 48.24 -36.41 14.48
C VAL A 498 48.51 -35.06 13.79
N PRO A 499 49.71 -34.47 13.95
CA PRO A 499 50.05 -33.17 13.34
C PRO A 499 49.80 -33.13 11.83
N GLY A 500 49.34 -31.98 11.33
CA GLY A 500 49.08 -31.75 9.91
C GLY A 500 47.85 -32.50 9.35
N THR A 501 47.06 -33.14 10.21
CA THR A 501 45.86 -33.89 9.82
C THR A 501 44.62 -33.22 10.40
N ARG A 502 43.59 -33.05 9.59
CA ARG A 502 42.27 -32.56 9.98
C ARG A 502 41.27 -33.70 9.97
N VAL A 503 40.23 -33.65 10.78
CA VAL A 503 39.20 -34.68 10.84
C VAL A 503 37.81 -34.10 10.93
N GLN A 504 36.91 -34.61 10.12
CA GLN A 504 35.48 -34.33 10.14
C GLN A 504 34.73 -35.58 10.60
N ALA A 505 33.98 -35.46 11.70
CA ALA A 505 33.12 -36.53 12.17
C ALA A 505 31.79 -36.55 11.41
N TYR A 506 31.33 -37.76 11.11
CA TYR A 506 30.03 -38.08 10.53
C TYR A 506 29.30 -39.07 11.44
N ALA A 507 27.99 -39.24 11.26
CA ALA A 507 27.18 -40.12 12.09
C ALA A 507 27.67 -41.58 12.11
N GLY A 508 28.18 -42.08 10.98
CA GLY A 508 28.65 -43.45 10.79
C GLY A 508 30.17 -43.61 10.62
N GLY A 509 30.96 -42.54 10.79
CA GLY A 509 32.40 -42.61 10.57
C GLY A 509 33.12 -41.27 10.66
N ARG A 510 34.33 -41.21 10.12
CA ARG A 510 35.18 -40.02 10.06
C ARG A 510 35.81 -39.89 8.69
N ILE A 511 36.07 -38.66 8.26
CA ILE A 511 36.93 -38.36 7.11
C ILE A 511 38.14 -37.58 7.61
N TYR A 512 39.33 -38.08 7.32
CA TYR A 512 40.61 -37.43 7.61
C TYR A 512 41.10 -36.68 6.38
N TRP A 513 41.68 -35.51 6.58
CA TRP A 513 42.25 -34.69 5.52
C TRP A 513 43.71 -34.37 5.84
N TYR A 514 44.61 -34.84 4.98
CA TYR A 514 46.04 -34.57 5.03
C TYR A 514 46.62 -34.75 3.62
N ASP A 515 47.77 -34.16 3.33
CA ASP A 515 48.43 -34.23 2.01
C ASP A 515 47.50 -33.91 0.82
N LEU A 516 46.53 -33.02 1.05
CA LEU A 516 45.49 -32.62 0.09
C LEU A 516 44.56 -33.76 -0.36
N GLN A 517 44.47 -34.84 0.43
CA GLN A 517 43.62 -35.99 0.17
C GLN A 517 42.68 -36.25 1.35
N ALA A 518 41.48 -36.74 1.03
CA ALA A 518 40.50 -37.19 2.01
C ALA A 518 40.53 -38.72 2.10
N HIS A 519 40.56 -39.21 3.34
CA HIS A 519 40.61 -40.63 3.69
C HIS A 519 39.45 -40.96 4.64
N SER A 520 38.52 -41.79 4.21
CA SER A 520 37.36 -42.15 5.03
C SER A 520 37.55 -43.45 5.83
N VAL A 521 37.03 -43.47 7.05
CA VAL A 521 36.90 -44.70 7.84
C VAL A 521 35.53 -44.72 8.48
N TYR A 522 34.69 -45.67 8.08
CA TYR A 522 33.27 -45.73 8.46
C TYR A 522 32.81 -47.16 8.72
N GLY A 523 31.58 -47.31 9.23
CA GLY A 523 30.98 -48.61 9.51
C GLY A 523 31.76 -49.40 10.57
N SER A 524 31.74 -50.73 10.47
CA SER A 524 32.41 -51.64 11.38
C SER A 524 33.94 -51.44 11.41
N THR A 525 34.55 -51.16 10.25
CA THR A 525 35.97 -50.81 10.14
C THR A 525 36.30 -49.53 10.92
N GLY A 526 35.47 -48.49 10.78
CA GLY A 526 35.63 -47.23 11.51
C GLY A 526 35.45 -47.38 13.03
N GLN A 527 34.50 -48.21 13.46
CA GLN A 527 34.33 -48.55 14.88
C GLN A 527 35.58 -49.25 15.40
N LYS A 528 36.08 -50.27 14.69
CA LYS A 528 37.28 -50.99 15.09
C LYS A 528 38.52 -50.11 15.14
N TYR A 529 38.68 -49.22 14.17
CA TYR A 529 39.77 -48.25 14.15
C TYR A 529 39.71 -47.33 15.36
N ALA A 530 38.52 -46.83 15.72
CA ALA A 530 38.34 -46.00 16.90
C ALA A 530 38.66 -46.75 18.21
N GLU A 531 38.19 -48.00 18.35
CA GLU A 531 38.50 -48.88 19.49
C GLU A 531 40.00 -49.13 19.64
N PHE A 532 40.72 -49.26 18.53
CA PHE A 532 42.15 -49.54 18.54
C PHE A 532 43.01 -48.30 18.86
N GLY A 533 42.40 -47.14 19.12
CA GLY A 533 43.09 -45.88 19.41
C GLY A 533 43.23 -44.94 18.21
N GLY A 534 42.55 -45.24 17.10
CA GLY A 534 42.50 -44.39 15.91
C GLY A 534 43.89 -44.05 15.37
N ALA A 535 44.08 -42.79 14.98
CA ALA A 535 45.33 -42.32 14.38
C ALA A 535 46.52 -42.29 15.37
N ARG A 536 46.27 -42.41 16.69
CA ARG A 536 47.34 -42.56 17.70
C ARG A 536 47.80 -44.01 17.88
N SER A 537 47.06 -44.97 17.32
CA SER A 537 47.39 -46.39 17.44
C SER A 537 48.58 -46.77 16.56
N GLN A 538 49.04 -48.02 16.69
CA GLN A 538 50.05 -48.59 15.81
C GLN A 538 49.64 -48.63 14.33
N LEU A 539 48.33 -48.50 14.01
CA LEU A 539 47.89 -48.38 12.63
C LEU A 539 48.24 -47.02 12.02
N GLY A 540 48.32 -45.94 12.80
CA GLY A 540 48.53 -44.60 12.26
C GLY A 540 47.34 -44.10 11.43
N ARG A 541 47.60 -43.15 10.52
CA ARG A 541 46.58 -42.52 9.66
C ARG A 541 46.06 -43.47 8.57
N PRO A 542 44.79 -43.35 8.13
CA PRO A 542 44.25 -44.15 7.03
C PRO A 542 44.84 -43.72 5.69
N THR A 543 45.46 -44.64 4.95
CA THR A 543 46.21 -44.36 3.72
C THR A 543 45.50 -44.81 2.44
N VAL A 544 44.67 -45.86 2.52
CA VAL A 544 43.97 -46.43 1.37
C VAL A 544 42.49 -46.60 1.70
N GLU A 545 41.63 -46.07 0.84
CA GLU A 545 40.18 -46.24 0.94
C GLU A 545 39.78 -47.72 0.94
N GLU A 546 38.59 -48.00 1.44
CA GLU A 546 38.07 -49.37 1.49
C GLU A 546 38.12 -50.06 0.12
N TYR A 547 38.82 -51.21 0.05
CA TYR A 547 39.00 -52.01 -1.16
C TYR A 547 38.58 -53.47 -0.92
N ASP A 548 38.19 -54.16 -1.99
CA ASP A 548 37.74 -55.55 -1.90
C ASP A 548 38.93 -56.50 -1.70
N ILE A 549 38.75 -57.49 -0.83
CA ILE A 549 39.68 -58.62 -0.62
C ILE A 549 38.89 -59.93 -0.71
N PRO A 550 39.54 -61.10 -0.91
CA PRO A 550 38.84 -62.38 -0.90
C PRO A 550 38.03 -62.58 0.38
N GLY A 551 36.70 -62.69 0.24
CA GLY A 551 35.78 -62.90 1.36
C GLY A 551 35.51 -61.67 2.23
N GLY A 552 35.92 -60.47 1.82
CA GLY A 552 35.80 -59.28 2.66
C GLY A 552 36.10 -57.94 1.99
N ARG A 553 36.35 -56.95 2.83
CA ARG A 553 36.89 -55.63 2.48
C ARG A 553 38.04 -55.26 3.40
N ALA A 554 38.93 -54.38 2.97
CA ALA A 554 40.03 -53.89 3.80
C ALA A 554 40.20 -52.37 3.65
N THR A 555 40.62 -51.72 4.73
CA THR A 555 41.05 -50.31 4.73
C THR A 555 42.51 -50.26 5.15
N GLY A 556 43.35 -49.55 4.39
CA GLY A 556 44.79 -49.44 4.65
C GLY A 556 45.12 -48.29 5.58
N PHE A 557 46.15 -48.47 6.41
CA PHE A 557 46.71 -47.47 7.32
C PHE A 557 48.25 -47.49 7.22
N GLU A 558 48.92 -46.49 7.77
CA GLU A 558 50.40 -46.38 7.73
C GLU A 558 51.11 -47.63 8.29
N GLY A 559 50.58 -48.19 9.39
CA GLY A 559 51.16 -49.33 10.11
C GLY A 559 50.42 -50.66 9.89
N GLY A 560 49.51 -50.77 8.93
CA GLY A 560 48.78 -52.01 8.68
C GLY A 560 47.47 -51.85 7.90
N ARG A 561 46.51 -52.76 8.11
CA ARG A 561 45.16 -52.69 7.56
C ARG A 561 44.12 -53.25 8.52
N ILE A 562 42.87 -52.80 8.39
CA ILE A 562 41.71 -53.44 9.03
C ILE A 562 40.94 -54.17 7.94
N GLU A 563 40.67 -55.45 8.17
CA GLU A 563 39.87 -56.29 7.27
C GLU A 563 38.50 -56.57 7.88
N PHE A 564 37.44 -56.43 7.07
CA PHE A 564 36.07 -56.81 7.37
C PHE A 564 35.70 -58.09 6.60
N SER A 565 35.13 -59.09 7.26
CA SER A 565 34.75 -60.38 6.67
C SER A 565 33.26 -60.47 6.38
N TRP A 566 32.89 -60.85 5.15
CA TRP A 566 31.48 -61.09 4.77
C TRP A 566 30.91 -62.37 5.40
N ARG A 567 31.77 -63.29 5.87
CA ARG A 567 31.35 -64.61 6.36
C ARG A 567 30.74 -64.55 7.75
N ASP A 568 31.30 -63.71 8.60
CA ASP A 568 30.97 -63.61 10.03
C ASP A 568 30.79 -62.16 10.50
N TYR A 569 30.84 -61.19 9.59
CA TYR A 569 30.69 -59.76 9.87
C TYR A 569 31.71 -59.23 10.90
N SER A 570 32.86 -59.90 11.04
CA SER A 570 33.92 -59.51 11.97
C SER A 570 34.90 -58.52 11.35
N THR A 571 35.57 -57.74 12.21
CA THR A 571 36.72 -56.90 11.83
C THR A 571 38.00 -57.37 12.52
N ARG A 572 39.11 -57.40 11.79
CA ARG A 572 40.44 -57.76 12.32
C ARG A 572 41.50 -56.74 11.93
N VAL A 573 42.37 -56.43 12.88
CA VAL A 573 43.54 -55.56 12.67
C VAL A 573 44.71 -56.44 12.24
N ILE A 574 45.37 -56.07 11.15
CA ILE A 574 46.60 -56.70 10.65
C ILE A 574 47.68 -55.61 10.65
N LEU A 575 48.72 -55.77 11.47
CA LEU A 575 49.85 -54.85 11.53
C LEU A 575 50.95 -55.28 10.55
N ASN A 576 51.72 -54.30 10.07
CA ASN A 576 52.89 -54.52 9.20
C ASN A 576 54.13 -54.99 9.97
#